data_AF-A0A3M0ZW90-F1
#
_entry.id   AF-A0A3M0ZW90-F1
#
_cell.length_a   1.000
_cell.length_b   1.000
_cell.length_c   1.000
_cell.angle_alpha   90.00
_cell.angle_beta   90.00
_cell.angle_gamma   90.00
#
_symmetry.space_group_name_H-M   'P 1'
#
loop_
_entity.id
_entity.type
_entity.pdbx_description
1 polymer ?
#
loop_
_entity_poly.entity_id
_entity_poly.type
_entity_poly.pdbx_seq_one_letter_code
_entity_poly.pdbx_strand_id
1 'polypeptide(L)' 'MLDGVQNTPALSRREMQCLTQLAMGLSVEEIACRLSISAGTVTKYLNTARMKKKARNRSHLIAIAFREQILP' A
#
# COMPACT_ATOMS: atom_id res chain seq x y z
N MET A 1 -25.58 3.81 -12.79
CA MET A 1 -24.96 3.67 -11.45
C MET A 1 -23.47 3.87 -11.64
N LEU A 2 -22.96 5.07 -11.39
CA LEU A 2 -21.53 5.36 -11.53
C LEU A 2 -20.91 5.29 -10.15
N ASP A 3 -19.95 4.38 -10.02
CA ASP A 3 -19.11 4.12 -8.86
C ASP A 3 -18.71 5.42 -8.16
N GLY A 4 -19.11 5.53 -6.88
CA GLY A 4 -18.56 6.54 -5.99
C GLY A 4 -17.07 6.34 -5.88
N VAL A 5 -16.31 7.14 -6.65
CA VAL A 5 -14.87 7.36 -6.45
C VAL A 5 -14.75 7.95 -5.05
N GLN A 6 -14.58 7.07 -4.07
CA GLN A 6 -14.30 7.49 -2.71
C GLN A 6 -12.95 8.20 -2.76
N ASN A 7 -13.00 9.51 -2.58
CA ASN A 7 -11.88 10.43 -2.45
C ASN A 7 -11.04 10.08 -1.21
N THR A 8 -10.49 8.87 -1.18
CA THR A 8 -9.56 8.42 -0.16
C THR A 8 -8.22 9.06 -0.46
N PRO A 9 -7.52 9.57 0.56
CA PRO A 9 -6.26 10.27 0.37
C PRO A 9 -5.30 9.40 -0.44
N ALA A 10 -4.78 9.99 -1.52
CA ALA A 10 -3.79 9.35 -2.36
C ALA A 10 -2.60 8.93 -1.50
N LEU A 11 -2.17 7.68 -1.66
CA LEU A 11 -0.96 7.18 -1.01
C LEU A 11 0.23 8.01 -1.50
N SER A 12 1.14 8.35 -0.61
CA SER A 12 2.42 8.94 -1.02
C SER A 12 3.18 7.92 -1.87
N ARG A 13 4.03 8.41 -2.79
CA ARG A 13 4.82 7.55 -3.70
C ARG A 13 5.56 6.42 -2.98
N ARG A 14 6.10 6.68 -1.78
CA ARG A 14 6.80 5.69 -0.95
C ARG A 14 5.86 4.62 -0.38
N GLU A 15 4.68 5.03 0.09
CA GLU A 15 3.64 4.12 0.59
C GLU A 15 3.14 3.21 -0.52
N MET A 16 2.89 3.80 -1.69
CA MET A 16 2.52 3.08 -2.91
C MET A 16 3.59 2.07 -3.32
N GLN A 17 4.86 2.48 -3.40
CA GLN A 17 5.97 1.56 -3.70
C GLN A 17 6.02 0.38 -2.73
N CYS A 18 5.93 0.63 -1.42
CA CYS A 18 5.92 -0.44 -0.43
C CYS A 18 4.73 -1.39 -0.64
N LEU A 19 3.55 -0.84 -0.92
CA LEU A 19 2.34 -1.60 -1.15
C LEU A 19 2.42 -2.43 -2.45
N THR A 20 3.02 -1.90 -3.51
CA THR A 20 3.24 -2.61 -4.77
C THR A 20 4.16 -3.80 -4.60
N GLN A 21 5.28 -3.63 -3.91
CA GLN A 21 6.18 -4.74 -3.63
C GLN A 21 5.53 -5.78 -2.72
N LEU A 22 4.73 -5.35 -1.74
CA LEU A 22 3.95 -6.25 -0.90
C LEU A 22 2.92 -7.05 -1.72
N ALA A 23 2.26 -6.41 -2.69
CA ALA A 23 1.29 -7.06 -3.57
C ALA A 23 1.96 -8.07 -4.53
N MET A 24 3.23 -7.85 -4.89
CA MET A 24 4.07 -8.81 -5.62
C MET A 24 4.49 -10.02 -4.76
N GLY A 25 4.16 -10.04 -3.47
CA GLY A 25 4.48 -11.12 -2.55
C GLY A 25 5.82 -10.96 -1.81
N LEU A 26 6.47 -9.80 -1.93
CA LEU A 26 7.72 -9.54 -1.20
C LEU A 26 7.46 -9.34 0.29
N SER A 27 8.37 -9.86 1.12
CA SER A 27 8.36 -9.61 2.57
C SER A 27 8.82 -8.20 2.90
N VAL A 28 8.40 -7.67 4.05
CA VAL A 28 8.78 -6.32 4.52
C VAL A 28 10.30 -6.09 4.51
N GLU A 29 11.08 -7.12 4.81
CA GLU A 29 12.54 -7.09 4.79
C GLU A 29 13.11 -6.99 3.38
N GLU A 30 12.53 -7.69 2.41
CA GLU A 30 12.93 -7.58 1.00
C GLU A 30 12.54 -6.23 0.42
N ILE A 31 11.36 -5.72 0.77
CA ILE A 31 10.92 -4.37 0.38
C ILE A 31 11.89 -3.32 0.95
N ALA A 32 12.29 -3.49 2.21
CA ALA A 32 13.26 -2.62 2.89
C ALA A 32 14.60 -2.63 2.16
N CYS A 33 15.12 -3.82 1.84
CA CYS A 33 16.35 -3.99 1.07
C CYS A 33 16.25 -3.33 -0.32
N ARG A 34 15.14 -3.56 -1.04
CA ARG A 34 14.92 -3.05 -2.39
C ARG A 34 14.74 -1.54 -2.46
N LEU A 35 14.14 -0.94 -1.42
CA LEU A 35 13.92 0.49 -1.32
C LEU A 35 15.06 1.23 -0.57
N SER A 36 16.09 0.51 -0.13
CA SER A 36 17.19 1.00 0.70
C SER A 36 16.72 1.79 1.93
N ILE A 37 15.71 1.27 2.64
CA ILE A 37 15.16 1.84 3.88
C ILE A 37 15.02 0.74 4.94
N SER A 38 14.85 1.11 6.21
CA SER A 38 14.65 0.12 7.29
C SER A 38 13.29 -0.57 7.20
N ALA A 39 13.21 -1.85 7.59
CA ALA A 39 11.96 -2.62 7.70
C ALA A 39 10.92 -1.96 8.62
N GLY A 40 11.38 -1.26 9.67
CA GLY A 40 10.51 -0.43 10.52
C GLY A 40 9.83 0.69 9.74
N THR A 41 10.55 1.35 8.82
CA THR A 41 10.02 2.41 7.96
C THR A 41 9.01 1.86 6.93
N VAL A 42 9.29 0.71 6.32
CA VAL A 42 8.34 0.01 5.43
C VAL A 42 7.05 -0.32 6.18
N THR A 43 7.16 -0.91 7.37
CA THR A 43 6.01 -1.22 8.23
C THR A 43 5.21 0.03 8.57
N LYS A 44 5.90 1.14 8.84
CA LYS A 44 5.27 2.44 9.12
C LYS A 44 4.50 2.95 7.90
N TYR A 45 5.10 2.93 6.71
CA TYR A 45 4.43 3.30 5.46
C TYR A 45 3.22 2.42 5.15
N LEU A 46 3.31 1.11 5.33
CA LEU A 46 2.18 0.20 5.14
C LEU A 46 1.05 0.46 6.14
N ASN A 47 1.38 0.79 7.39
CA ASN A 47 0.38 1.17 8.40
C ASN A 47 -0.28 2.51 8.05
N THR A 48 0.49 3.52 7.66
CA THR A 48 -0.06 4.81 7.22
C THR A 48 -0.95 4.63 5.99
N ALA A 49 -0.53 3.80 5.02
CA ALA A 49 -1.33 3.46 3.84
C ALA A 49 -2.65 2.78 4.21
N ARG A 50 -2.58 1.81 5.13
CA ARG A 50 -3.75 1.12 5.68
C ARG A 50 -4.72 2.09 6.35
N MET A 51 -4.22 3.01 7.16
CA MET A 51 -5.02 4.03 7.84
C MET A 51 -5.66 5.01 6.84
N LYS A 52 -4.89 5.48 5.85
CA LYS A 52 -5.36 6.37 4.77
C LYS A 52 -6.48 5.74 3.95
N LYS A 53 -6.33 4.48 3.56
CA LYS A 53 -7.33 3.73 2.79
C LYS A 53 -8.38 3.04 3.66
N LYS A 54 -8.37 3.25 4.99
CA LYS A 54 -9.26 2.61 5.98
C LYS A 54 -9.35 1.08 5.80
N ALA A 55 -8.25 0.46 5.40
CA ALA A 55 -8.21 -0.96 5.12
C ALA A 55 -8.19 -1.76 6.42
N ARG A 56 -9.07 -2.77 6.50
CA ARG A 56 -9.14 -3.64 7.67
C ARG A 56 -7.95 -4.57 7.79
N ASN A 57 -7.46 -5.13 6.68
CA ASN A 57 -6.35 -6.09 6.64
C ASN A 57 -5.39 -5.75 5.48
N ARG A 58 -4.19 -6.36 5.45
CA ARG A 58 -3.23 -6.22 4.34
C ARG A 58 -3.87 -6.64 3.00
N SER A 59 -4.60 -7.75 2.98
CA SER A 59 -5.32 -8.21 1.78
C SER A 59 -6.42 -7.22 1.35
N HIS A 60 -7.12 -6.59 2.31
CA HIS A 60 -8.10 -5.55 2.00
C HIS A 60 -7.42 -4.31 1.41
N LEU A 61 -6.24 -3.93 1.91
CA LEU A 61 -5.46 -2.83 1.36
C LEU A 61 -5.01 -3.11 -0.08
N ILE A 62 -4.58 -4.34 -0.38
CA ILE A 62 -4.23 -4.78 -1.73
C ILE A 62 -5.45 -4.73 -2.65
N ALA A 63 -6.60 -5.25 -2.21
CA ALA A 63 -7.84 -5.21 -2.99
C ALA A 63 -8.29 -3.77 -3.30
N ILE A 64 -8.19 -2.85 -2.33
CA ILE A 64 -8.49 -1.43 -2.55
C ILE A 64 -7.50 -0.84 -3.55
N ALA A 65 -6.20 -1.09 -3.39
CA ALA A 65 -5.19 -0.55 -4.30
C ALA A 65 -5.31 -1.10 -5.73
N PHE A 66 -5.79 -2.34 -5.89
CA PHE A 66 -6.11 -2.91 -7.19
C PHE A 66 -7.35 -2.25 -7.80
N ARG A 67 -8.43 -2.06 -7.02
CA ARG A 67 -9.64 -1.35 -7.45
C ARG A 67 -9.36 0.09 -7.87
N GLU A 68 -8.43 0.75 -7.19
CA GLU A 68 -8.04 2.13 -7.44
C GLU A 68 -6.97 2.26 -8.55
N GLN A 69 -6.60 1.16 -9.23
CA GLN A 69 -5.56 1.12 -10.27
C GLN A 69 -4.20 1.66 -9.81
N ILE A 70 -3.93 1.58 -8.50
CA ILE A 70 -2.64 1.93 -7.89
C ILE A 70 -1.63 0.80 -8.11
N LEU A 71 -2.12 -0.43 -8.15
CA LEU A 71 -1.34 -1.63 -8.44
C LEU A 71 -1.56 -2.01 -9.92
N PRO A 72 -0.49 -2.41 -10.63
CA PRO A 72 -0.62 -2.97 -11.97
C PRO A 72 -1.32 -4.34 -11.96
#